data_AF-A0A2V6CPB9-F1
#
_entry.id   AF-A0A2V6CPB9-F1
#
_cell.length_a   1.000
_cell.length_b   1.000
_cell.length_c   1.000
_cell.angle_alpha   90.00
_cell.angle_beta   90.00
_cell.angle_gamma   90.00
#
_symmetry.space_group_name_H-M   'P 1'
#
loop_
_entity.id
_entity.type
_entity.pdbx_description
1 polymer ?
#
loop_
_entity_poly.entity_id
_entity_poly.type
_entity_poly.pdbx_seq_one_letter_code
_entity_poly.pdbx_strand_id
1 'polypeptide(L)'
;MVTRATVTSSKTVDFSFRGPLGFEAHTVLLSVDNDSADQYAFESAGGNIDLMGIVDFTEIRPNCTEITLAIHYEIKNNLFAWLDRRLHFVDSFVTAELRSIRAHFEGIAASYLEHAPVLPMFQTAPA
;
A
#
# COMPACT_ATOMS: atom_id res chain seq x y z
N MET A 1 -4.11 -16.34 -2.78
CA MET A 1 -3.70 -15.32 -1.80
C MET A 1 -4.99 -14.70 -1.27
N VAL A 2 -5.26 -14.83 0.03
CA VAL A 2 -6.42 -14.21 0.68
C VAL A 2 -5.85 -13.27 1.71
N THR A 3 -6.03 -11.97 1.46
CA THR A 3 -5.61 -10.88 2.34
C THR A 3 -6.88 -10.39 3.04
N ARG A 4 -6.89 -10.34 4.38
CA ARG A 4 -8.00 -9.74 5.13
C ARG A 4 -7.45 -8.59 5.95
N ALA A 5 -7.93 -7.39 5.66
CA ALA A 5 -7.69 -6.18 6.44
C ALA A 5 -9.02 -5.72 7.04
N THR A 6 -9.12 -5.66 8.37
CA THR A 6 -10.30 -5.09 9.05
C THR A 6 -9.86 -3.83 9.78
N VAL A 7 -10.37 -2.67 9.34
CA VAL A 7 -10.10 -1.38 9.98
C VAL A 7 -11.14 -1.15 11.06
N THR A 8 -10.68 -1.06 12.31
CA THR A 8 -11.55 -0.76 13.45
C THR A 8 -11.55 0.75 13.74
N SER A 9 -12.61 1.26 14.37
CA SER A 9 -12.77 2.68 14.70
C SER A 9 -11.68 3.25 15.62
N SER A 10 -10.83 2.39 16.20
CA SER A 10 -9.71 2.73 17.09
C SER A 10 -8.38 2.95 16.36
N LYS A 11 -8.37 3.26 15.05
CA LYS A 11 -7.17 3.36 14.20
C LYS A 11 -6.31 2.08 14.18
N THR A 12 -6.92 0.95 14.51
CA THR A 12 -6.25 -0.35 14.59
C THR A 12 -6.61 -1.15 13.34
N VAL A 13 -5.61 -1.65 12.63
CA VAL A 13 -5.79 -2.47 11.43
C VAL A 13 -5.40 -3.91 11.77
N ASP A 14 -6.38 -4.79 11.78
CA ASP A 14 -6.13 -6.23 11.85
C ASP A 14 -5.75 -6.72 10.45
N PHE A 15 -4.54 -7.26 10.32
CA PHE A 15 -3.97 -7.70 9.06
C PHE A 15 -3.54 -9.17 9.13
N SER A 16 -4.03 -9.95 8.15
CA SER A 16 -3.63 -11.34 7.98
C SER A 16 -3.37 -11.69 6.52
N PHE A 17 -2.33 -12.48 6.28
CA PHE A 17 -2.07 -13.07 4.97
C PHE A 17 -1.61 -14.52 5.10
N ARG A 18 -1.94 -15.33 4.09
CA ARG A 18 -1.47 -16.70 3.98
C ARG A 18 -0.32 -16.80 2.98
N GLY A 19 0.85 -17.15 3.50
CA GLY A 19 2.04 -17.46 2.74
C GLY A 19 2.12 -18.94 2.33
N PRO A 20 3.22 -19.34 1.68
CA PRO A 20 3.44 -20.73 1.27
C PRO A 20 3.58 -21.67 2.47
N LEU A 21 3.38 -22.97 2.23
CA LEU A 21 3.59 -24.05 3.21
C LEU A 21 2.78 -23.90 4.52
N GLY A 22 1.60 -23.28 4.45
CA GLY A 22 0.71 -23.12 5.60
C GLY A 22 1.10 -21.98 6.54
N PHE A 23 2.02 -21.12 6.14
CA PHE A 23 2.31 -19.90 6.89
C PHE A 23 1.08 -18.99 6.91
N GLU A 24 0.61 -18.64 8.10
CA GLU A 24 -0.44 -17.64 8.28
C GLU A 24 0.14 -16.52 9.13
N ALA A 25 0.43 -15.41 8.46
CA ALA A 25 0.82 -14.17 9.08
C ALA A 25 -0.41 -13.51 9.69
N HIS A 26 -0.27 -13.04 10.91
CA HIS A 26 -1.27 -12.26 11.60
C HIS A 26 -0.57 -11.17 12.40
N THR A 27 -0.96 -9.92 12.17
CA THR A 27 -0.44 -8.77 12.90
C THR A 27 -1.52 -7.70 13.06
N VAL A 28 -1.45 -6.98 14.16
CA VAL A 28 -2.35 -5.86 14.44
C VAL A 28 -1.54 -4.58 14.34
N LEU A 29 -1.87 -3.71 13.40
CA LEU A 29 -1.15 -2.47 13.16
C LEU A 29 -1.82 -1.29 13.87
N LEU A 30 -0.99 -0.45 14.47
CA LEU A 30 -1.35 0.84 15.03
C LEU A 30 -0.72 1.95 14.19
N SER A 31 -1.47 3.03 14.00
CA SER A 31 -0.88 4.30 13.57
C SER A 31 0.04 4.80 14.67
N VAL A 32 1.25 5.19 14.29
CA VAL A 32 2.15 5.96 15.16
C VAL A 32 1.93 7.43 14.86
N ASP A 33 1.77 8.25 15.91
CA ASP A 33 1.64 9.69 15.74
C ASP A 33 2.95 10.22 15.12
N ASN A 34 2.81 11.00 14.05
CA ASN A 34 3.92 11.56 13.30
C ASN A 34 3.70 13.05 13.09
N ASP A 35 4.77 13.84 13.12
CA ASP A 35 4.71 15.31 13.04
C ASP A 35 4.52 15.83 11.60
N SER A 36 4.67 14.95 10.59
CA SER A 36 4.49 15.30 9.17
C SER A 36 3.13 14.86 8.65
N ALA A 37 2.40 15.79 8.02
CA ALA A 37 1.10 15.49 7.39
C ALA A 37 1.24 14.59 6.14
N ASP A 38 2.42 14.58 5.52
CA ASP A 38 2.72 13.85 4.29
C ASP A 38 3.33 12.47 4.55
N GLN A 39 3.37 12.05 5.81
CA GLN A 39 4.00 10.80 6.20
C GLN A 39 3.17 10.06 7.25
N TYR A 40 2.92 8.79 6.98
CA TYR A 40 2.17 7.91 7.85
C TYR A 40 3.07 6.80 8.40
N ALA A 41 3.30 6.80 9.70
CA ALA A 41 4.05 5.75 10.38
C ALA A 41 3.10 4.73 11.02
N PHE A 42 3.48 3.46 11.01
CA PHE A 42 2.73 2.39 11.63
C PHE A 42 3.64 1.34 12.26
N GLU A 43 3.14 0.72 13.32
CA GLU A 43 3.83 -0.37 14.01
C GLU A 43 2.85 -1.47 14.43
N SER A 44 3.37 -2.68 14.58
CA SER A 44 2.59 -3.82 15.05
C SER A 44 2.48 -3.82 16.57
N ALA A 45 1.26 -3.89 17.09
CA ALA A 45 0.98 -4.08 18.51
C ALA A 45 0.98 -5.55 18.95
N GLY A 46 0.98 -6.49 18.01
CA GLY A 46 0.92 -7.91 18.33
C GLY A 46 0.77 -8.80 17.12
N GLY A 47 0.71 -10.11 17.37
CA GLY A 47 0.68 -11.14 16.34
C GLY A 47 1.99 -11.92 16.24
N ASN A 48 2.11 -12.72 15.18
CA ASN A 48 3.25 -13.61 14.95
C ASN A 48 4.32 -13.02 14.01
N ILE A 49 4.09 -11.79 13.53
CA ILE A 49 5.05 -10.98 12.78
C ILE A 49 5.07 -9.60 13.42
N ASP A 50 6.26 -9.14 13.76
CA ASP A 50 6.49 -7.75 14.12
C ASP A 50 6.71 -6.95 12.83
N LEU A 51 5.99 -5.86 12.66
CA LEU A 51 5.96 -5.03 11.46
C LEU A 51 6.07 -3.58 11.88
N MET A 52 6.98 -2.82 11.30
CA MET A 52 7.03 -1.38 11.43
C MET A 52 7.27 -0.79 10.06
N GLY A 53 6.66 0.35 9.76
CA GLY A 53 6.86 0.97 8.47
C GLY A 53 6.43 2.41 8.45
N ILE A 54 6.86 3.06 7.37
CA ILE A 54 6.56 4.44 7.06
C ILE A 54 6.11 4.50 5.61
N VAL A 55 5.01 5.21 5.39
CA VAL A 55 4.53 5.61 4.07
C VAL A 55 4.80 7.10 3.92
N ASP A 56 5.50 7.49 2.87
CA ASP A 56 5.81 8.88 2.55
C ASP A 56 5.11 9.26 1.23
N PHE A 57 4.45 10.41 1.23
CA PHE A 57 3.69 10.95 0.10
C PHE A 57 4.40 12.20 -0.41
N THR A 58 5.11 12.08 -1.53
CA THR A 58 5.85 13.21 -2.13
C THR A 58 5.18 13.64 -3.44
N GLU A 59 4.73 14.90 -3.54
CA GLU A 59 4.24 15.45 -4.81
C GLU A 59 5.41 15.75 -5.75
N ILE A 60 5.52 15.02 -6.86
CA ILE A 60 6.57 15.25 -7.86
C ILE A 60 6.08 16.23 -8.94
N ARG A 61 4.79 16.22 -9.26
CA ARG A 61 4.13 17.10 -10.24
C ARG A 61 2.67 17.35 -9.84
N PRO A 62 2.03 18.40 -10.38
CA PRO A 62 0.59 18.59 -10.21
C PRO A 62 -0.17 17.32 -10.59
N ASN A 63 -0.99 16.81 -9.66
CA ASN A 63 -1.75 15.56 -9.80
C ASN A 63 -0.90 14.28 -9.92
N CYS A 64 0.35 14.28 -9.45
CA CYS A 64 1.23 13.11 -9.43
C CYS A 64 1.99 13.04 -8.11
N THR A 65 1.57 12.10 -7.26
CA THR A 65 2.18 11.81 -5.96
C THR A 65 2.98 10.51 -6.05
N GLU A 66 4.24 10.56 -5.66
CA GLU A 66 5.04 9.38 -5.39
C GLU A 66 4.74 8.88 -3.98
N ILE A 67 4.49 7.58 -3.87
CA ILE A 67 4.22 6.90 -2.61
C ILE A 67 5.41 6.00 -2.33
N THR A 68 6.19 6.33 -1.30
CA THR A 68 7.32 5.51 -0.84
C THR A 68 6.90 4.71 0.38
N LEU A 69 6.98 3.38 0.29
CA LEU A 69 6.68 2.47 1.41
C LEU A 69 7.97 1.83 1.90
N ALA A 70 8.36 2.17 3.13
CA ALA A 70 9.46 1.52 3.84
C ALA A 70 8.89 0.60 4.91
N ILE A 71 9.22 -0.70 4.86
CA ILE A 71 8.75 -1.69 5.82
C ILE A 71 9.96 -2.42 6.41
N HIS A 72 9.96 -2.53 7.73
CA HIS A 72 10.78 -3.44 8.51
C HIS A 72 9.88 -4.53 9.10
N TYR A 73 10.26 -5.79 8.94
CA TYR A 73 9.49 -6.91 9.48
C TYR A 73 10.39 -7.96 10.12
N GLU A 74 9.86 -8.64 11.13
CA GLU A 74 10.49 -9.76 11.80
C GLU A 74 9.46 -10.87 12.07
N ILE A 75 9.77 -12.09 11.62
CA ILE A 75 8.92 -13.26 11.85
C ILE A 75 9.38 -13.92 13.15
N LYS A 76 8.49 -13.98 14.15
CA LYS A 76 8.81 -14.54 15.49
C LYS A 76 9.23 -16.01 15.46
N ASN A 77 8.73 -16.76 14.48
CA ASN A 77 9.06 -18.17 14.32
C ASN A 77 10.29 -18.35 13.42
N ASN A 78 11.37 -18.88 14.00
CA ASN A 78 12.66 -19.04 13.33
C ASN A 78 12.62 -19.96 12.10
N LEU A 79 11.74 -20.97 12.06
CA LEU A 79 11.55 -21.83 10.87
C LEU A 79 11.00 -21.02 9.70
N PHE A 80 9.98 -20.21 9.95
CA PHE A 80 9.36 -19.37 8.93
C PHE A 80 10.24 -18.17 8.56
N ALA A 81 11.01 -17.61 9.50
CA ALA A 81 12.03 -16.61 9.22
C ALA A 81 13.12 -17.17 8.27
N TRP A 82 13.58 -18.40 8.52
CA TRP A 82 14.52 -19.08 7.62
C TRP A 82 13.90 -19.36 6.24
N LEU A 83 12.64 -19.83 6.21
CA LEU A 83 11.92 -20.09 4.97
C LEU A 83 11.74 -18.81 4.16
N ASP A 84 11.39 -17.71 4.80
CA ASP A 84 11.24 -16.41 4.15
C ASP A 84 12.58 -15.91 3.63
N ARG A 85 13.67 -16.06 4.40
CA ARG A 85 15.02 -15.74 3.91
C ARG A 85 15.41 -16.55 2.67
N ARG A 86 14.83 -17.75 2.48
CA ARG A 86 15.12 -18.62 1.34
C ARG A 86 14.22 -18.36 0.13
N LEU A 87 12.96 -18.00 0.36
CA LEU A 87 11.90 -17.87 -0.66
C LEU A 87 11.47 -16.44 -0.94
N HIS A 88 11.85 -15.47 -0.09
CA HIS A 88 11.48 -14.05 -0.14
C HIS A 88 9.98 -13.83 -0.36
N PHE A 89 9.15 -14.59 0.38
CA PHE A 89 7.71 -14.58 0.14
C PHE A 89 7.03 -13.34 0.72
N VAL A 90 7.55 -12.78 1.83
CA VAL A 90 7.03 -11.51 2.38
C VAL A 90 7.28 -10.37 1.40
N ASP A 91 8.50 -10.28 0.87
CA ASP A 91 8.87 -9.24 -0.10
C ASP A 91 8.05 -9.35 -1.39
N SER A 92 7.88 -10.58 -1.90
CA SER A 92 7.04 -10.86 -3.07
C SER A 92 5.58 -10.46 -2.83
N PHE A 93 5.05 -10.71 -1.63
CA PHE A 93 3.71 -10.33 -1.21
C PHE A 93 3.57 -8.79 -1.18
N VAL A 94 4.47 -8.09 -0.48
CA VAL A 94 4.44 -6.62 -0.36
C VAL A 94 4.53 -5.96 -1.73
N THR A 95 5.42 -6.45 -2.59
CA THR A 95 5.57 -5.96 -3.97
C THR A 95 4.31 -6.20 -4.80
N ALA A 96 3.63 -7.33 -4.62
CA ALA A 96 2.39 -7.62 -5.33
C ALA A 96 1.23 -6.71 -4.87
N GLU A 97 1.12 -6.45 -3.57
CA GLU A 97 0.11 -5.54 -3.01
C GLU A 97 0.38 -4.09 -3.45
N LEU A 98 1.63 -3.61 -3.39
CA LEU A 98 2.01 -2.30 -3.93
C LEU A 98 1.67 -2.17 -5.42
N ARG A 99 1.93 -3.21 -6.21
CA ARG A 99 1.56 -3.24 -7.63
C ARG A 99 0.04 -3.21 -7.81
N SER A 100 -0.72 -3.89 -6.96
CA SER A 100 -2.18 -3.89 -7.00
C SER A 100 -2.75 -2.52 -6.65
N ILE A 101 -2.24 -1.88 -5.60
CA ILE A 101 -2.60 -0.52 -5.20
C ILE A 101 -2.29 0.44 -6.33
N ARG A 102 -1.08 0.38 -6.90
CA ARG A 102 -0.71 1.17 -8.07
C ARG A 102 -1.67 0.97 -9.23
N ALA A 103 -1.99 -0.28 -9.60
CA ALA A 103 -2.91 -0.56 -10.69
C ALA A 103 -4.33 -0.05 -10.40
N HIS A 104 -4.78 -0.09 -9.14
CA HIS A 104 -6.06 0.47 -8.71
C HIS A 104 -6.08 2.00 -8.90
N PHE A 105 -5.04 2.69 -8.46
CA PHE A 105 -4.93 4.14 -8.63
C PHE A 105 -4.68 4.57 -10.07
N GLU A 106 -3.88 3.83 -10.85
CA GLU A 106 -3.71 4.08 -12.28
C GLU A 106 -5.01 3.83 -13.06
N GLY A 107 -5.79 2.81 -12.69
CA GLY A 107 -7.12 2.57 -13.26
C GLY A 107 -8.11 3.70 -12.96
N ILE A 108 -8.09 4.24 -11.74
CA ILE A 108 -8.90 5.40 -11.35
C ILE A 108 -8.39 6.69 -12.02
N ALA A 109 -7.08 6.90 -12.11
CA ALA A 109 -6.48 8.06 -12.77
C ALA A 109 -6.72 8.04 -14.29
N ALA A 110 -6.68 6.88 -14.94
CA ALA A 110 -7.07 6.70 -16.33
C ALA A 110 -8.55 7.04 -16.56
N SER A 111 -9.41 6.79 -15.56
CA SER A 111 -10.83 7.19 -15.60
C SER A 111 -11.03 8.70 -15.45
N TYR A 112 -10.12 9.41 -14.77
CA TYR A 112 -10.16 10.88 -14.66
C TYR A 112 -9.61 11.58 -15.92
N LEU A 113 -8.74 10.90 -16.68
CA LEU A 113 -8.23 11.34 -17.99
C LEU A 113 -9.15 10.93 -19.16
N GLU A 114 -10.41 10.59 -18.91
CA GLU A 114 -11.39 10.44 -19.97
C GLU A 114 -11.83 11.84 -20.45
N HIS A 115 -11.04 12.37 -21.39
CA HIS A 115 -11.40 13.38 -22.39
C HIS A 115 -12.49 14.39 -21.98
N ALA A 116 -12.09 15.58 -21.53
CA ALA A 116 -12.84 16.76 -21.96
C ALA A 116 -12.68 16.82 -23.49
N PRO A 117 -13.73 16.59 -24.29
CA PRO A 117 -13.62 16.79 -25.72
C PRO A 117 -13.39 18.28 -25.91
N VAL A 118 -12.18 18.65 -26.30
CA VAL A 118 -11.90 19.95 -26.89
C VAL A 118 -12.68 19.96 -28.20
N LEU A 119 -13.94 20.35 -28.15
CA LEU A 119 -14.69 20.68 -29.35
C LEU A 119 -13.94 21.85 -30.00
N PRO A 120 -13.47 21.71 -31.25
CA PRO A 120 -12.89 22.83 -31.95
C PRO A 120 -14.00 23.87 -32.16
N MET A 121 -13.88 25.02 -31.50
CA MET A 121 -14.62 26.21 -31.87
C MET A 121 -14.24 26.53 -33.32
N PHE A 122 -15.08 26.15 -34.27
CA PHE A 122 -15.01 26.71 -35.62
C PHE A 122 -15.38 28.18 -35.52
N GLN A 123 -14.33 29.01 -35.50
CA GLN A 123 -14.42 30.45 -35.62
C GLN A 123 -14.22 30.81 -37.10
N THR A 124 -15.29 31.21 -37.78
CA THR A 124 -15.25 32.28 -38.81
C THR A 124 -16.66 32.83 -39.01
N ALA A 125 -16.76 34.15 -38.88
CA ALA A 125 -17.96 34.98 -38.91
C ALA A 125 -18.22 35.56 -40.32
N PRO A 126 -18.93 36.70 -40.46
CA PRO A 126 -20.22 36.91 -41.10
C PRO A 126 -20.17 37.36 -42.57
N ALA A 127 -21.29 37.24 -43.29
CA ALA A 127 -21.81 38.19 -44.31
C ALA A 127 -23.21 37.74 -44.75
#